data_AF-A0A3M1YE86-F1
#
_entry.id   AF-A0A3M1YE86-F1
#
_cell.length_a   1.000
_cell.length_b   1.000
_cell.length_c   1.000
_cell.angle_alpha   90.00
_cell.angle_beta   90.00
_cell.angle_gamma   90.00
#
_symmetry.space_group_name_H-M   'P 1'
#
loop_
_entity.id
_entity.type
_entity.pdbx_description
1 polymer ?
#
loop_
_entity_poly.entity_id
_entity_poly.type
_entity_poly.pdbx_seq_one_letter_code
_entity_poly.pdbx_strand_id
1 'polypeptide(L)'
;MSRLITITSGKGGVGKTTTAINLATAINSFGKEVVVVDANLTTPNVGLHLGAPIVPISLNHVLLGKAKVQDAIYEHESGTKIIPSSLSVNELRRI
;
A
#
# COMPACT_ATOMS: atom_id res chain seq x y z
N MET A 1 -9.82 17.94 6.82
CA MET A 1 -10.66 17.07 5.97
C MET A 1 -9.73 16.13 5.21
N SER A 2 -9.94 14.82 5.28
CA SER A 2 -9.11 13.83 4.57
C SER A 2 -9.52 13.73 3.10
N ARG A 3 -8.55 13.57 2.19
CA ARG A 3 -8.79 13.36 0.75
C ARG A 3 -8.45 11.93 0.36
N LEU A 4 -9.37 11.24 -0.29
CA LEU A 4 -9.15 9.90 -0.86
C LEU A 4 -8.89 10.01 -2.36
N ILE A 5 -7.77 9.47 -2.83
CA ILE A 5 -7.39 9.44 -4.25
C ILE A 5 -7.18 7.98 -4.65
N THR A 6 -7.94 7.52 -5.64
CA THR A 6 -7.79 6.16 -6.19
C THR A 6 -7.03 6.23 -7.51
N ILE A 7 -5.93 5.49 -7.61
CA ILE A 7 -5.16 5.33 -8.84
C ILE A 7 -5.54 4.01 -9.50
N THR A 8 -6.28 4.07 -10.62
CA THR A 8 -6.83 2.88 -11.30
C THR A 8 -6.62 2.93 -12.81
N SER A 9 -6.74 1.78 -13.47
CA SER A 9 -6.66 1.62 -14.93
C SER A 9 -7.15 0.24 -15.35
N GLY A 10 -7.63 0.10 -16.58
CA GLY A 10 -8.07 -1.18 -17.15
C GLY A 10 -6.93 -2.06 -17.69
N LYS A 11 -5.66 -1.63 -17.60
CA LYS A 11 -4.50 -2.34 -18.16
C LYS A 11 -3.39 -2.52 -17.13
N GLY A 12 -2.71 -3.67 -17.18
CA GLY A 12 -1.46 -3.90 -16.46
C GLY A 12 -0.32 -3.04 -17.01
N GLY A 13 0.69 -2.76 -16.19
CA GLY A 13 1.93 -2.10 -16.65
C GLY A 13 1.85 -0.59 -16.96
N VAL A 14 0.70 0.07 -16.81
CA VAL A 14 0.56 1.52 -17.11
C VAL A 14 1.11 2.46 -16.03
N GLY A 15 1.79 1.94 -15.02
CA GLY A 15 2.44 2.76 -13.98
C GLY A 15 1.59 3.11 -12.75
N LYS A 16 0.45 2.45 -12.50
CA LYS A 16 -0.43 2.73 -11.33
C LYS A 16 0.34 2.80 -9.99
N THR A 17 1.11 1.76 -9.68
CA THR A 17 1.89 1.68 -8.43
C THR A 17 2.96 2.76 -8.39
N THR A 18 3.69 2.96 -9.48
CA THR A 18 4.70 4.02 -9.63
C THR A 18 4.08 5.39 -9.38
N THR A 19 2.93 5.69 -9.98
CA THR A 19 2.20 6.94 -9.78
C THR A 19 1.74 7.10 -8.34
N ALA A 20 1.15 6.07 -7.73
CA ALA A 20 0.66 6.13 -6.35
C ALA A 20 1.79 6.43 -5.35
N ILE A 21 2.92 5.73 -5.47
CA ILE A 21 4.09 5.92 -4.60
C ILE A 21 4.68 7.32 -4.78
N ASN A 22 4.97 7.72 -6.03
CA ASN A 22 5.64 9.01 -6.27
C ASN A 22 4.74 10.20 -5.97
N LEU A 23 3.42 10.10 -6.22
CA LEU A 23 2.47 11.13 -5.83
C LEU A 23 2.42 11.28 -4.31
N ALA A 24 2.38 10.19 -3.55
CA ALA A 24 2.41 10.24 -2.10
C ALA A 24 3.73 10.81 -1.57
N THR A 25 4.87 10.39 -2.12
CA THR A 25 6.18 10.95 -1.75
C THR A 25 6.25 12.45 -2.02
N ALA A 26 5.71 12.94 -3.14
CA ALA A 26 5.63 14.37 -3.42
C ALA A 26 4.70 15.10 -2.43
N ILE A 27 3.54 14.54 -2.10
CA ILE A 27 2.64 15.11 -1.09
C ILE A 27 3.34 15.19 0.28
N ASN A 28 4.06 14.13 0.66
CA ASN A 28 4.84 14.08 1.89
C ASN A 28 5.94 15.14 1.91
N SER A 29 6.66 15.35 0.80
CA SER A 29 7.72 16.36 0.72
C SER A 29 7.21 17.80 0.83
N PHE A 30 5.91 18.05 0.58
CA PHE A 30 5.23 19.31 0.89
C PHE A 30 4.72 19.40 2.35
N GLY A 31 5.17 18.52 3.24
CA GLY A 31 4.83 18.52 4.66
C GLY A 31 3.39 18.10 4.96
N LYS A 32 2.77 17.31 4.07
CA LYS A 32 1.40 16.81 4.24
C LYS A 32 1.41 15.36 4.65
N GLU A 33 0.51 15.00 5.57
CA GLU A 33 0.28 13.60 5.94
C GLU A 33 -0.38 12.84 4.79
N VAL A 34 0.21 11.71 4.41
CA VAL A 34 -0.27 10.85 3.34
C VAL A 34 0.11 9.41 3.62
N VAL A 35 -0.75 8.48 3.21
CA VAL A 35 -0.53 7.05 3.29
C VAL A 35 -0.92 6.39 1.96
N VAL A 36 -0.07 5.52 1.44
CA VAL A 36 -0.39 4.70 0.25
C VAL A 36 -0.97 3.37 0.71
N VAL A 37 -2.15 3.01 0.22
CA VAL A 37 -2.76 1.69 0.49
C VAL A 37 -2.63 0.84 -0.77
N ASP A 38 -1.97 -0.31 -0.68
CA ASP A 38 -1.89 -1.26 -1.80
C ASP A 38 -3.18 -2.06 -1.91
N ALA A 39 -4.17 -1.53 -2.63
CA ALA A 39 -5.47 -2.17 -2.80
C ALA A 39 -5.47 -3.29 -3.87
N ASN A 40 -4.33 -3.64 -4.49
CA ASN A 40 -4.26 -4.74 -5.44
C ASN A 40 -3.95 -6.06 -4.72
N LEU A 41 -4.96 -6.63 -4.06
CA LEU A 41 -4.81 -7.82 -3.21
C LEU A 41 -4.33 -9.07 -3.96
N THR A 42 -4.62 -9.18 -5.26
CA THR A 42 -4.27 -10.36 -6.07
C THR A 42 -2.84 -10.33 -6.57
N THR A 43 -2.31 -9.12 -6.82
CA THR A 43 -0.97 -8.89 -7.37
C THR A 43 -0.37 -7.63 -6.74
N PRO A 44 -0.07 -7.64 -5.44
CA PRO A 44 0.40 -6.46 -4.73
C PRO A 44 1.80 -6.07 -5.21
N ASN A 45 2.07 -4.78 -5.22
CA ASN A 45 3.28 -4.23 -5.85
C ASN A 45 3.96 -3.15 -5.03
N VAL A 46 3.30 -2.53 -4.05
CA VAL A 46 3.88 -1.41 -3.29
C VAL A 46 5.10 -1.86 -2.48
N GLY A 47 4.97 -2.95 -1.71
CA GLY A 47 6.10 -3.51 -0.95
C GLY A 47 7.27 -3.93 -1.84
N LEU A 48 6.99 -4.50 -3.01
CA LEU A 48 8.01 -4.86 -4.00
C LEU A 48 8.77 -3.64 -4.54
N HIS A 49 8.06 -2.57 -4.89
CA HIS A 49 8.68 -1.34 -5.43
C HIS A 49 9.52 -0.59 -4.39
N LEU A 50 9.21 -0.79 -3.10
CA LEU A 50 9.88 -0.11 -1.98
C LEU A 50 10.91 -1.01 -1.27
N GLY A 51 11.26 -2.17 -1.83
CA GLY A 51 12.27 -3.06 -1.25
C GLY A 51 11.84 -3.76 0.05
N ALA A 52 10.55 -3.71 0.40
CA ALA A 52 9.97 -4.35 1.57
C ALA A 52 8.85 -5.33 1.16
N PRO A 53 9.18 -6.44 0.47
CA PRO A 53 8.19 -7.34 -0.13
C PRO A 53 7.39 -8.13 0.92
N ILE A 54 7.94 -8.33 2.11
CA ILE A 54 7.31 -9.09 3.19
C ILE A 54 7.27 -8.19 4.42
N VAL A 55 6.08 -8.04 4.98
CA VAL A 55 5.86 -7.35 6.25
C VAL A 55 5.11 -8.26 7.22
N PRO A 56 5.30 -8.10 8.55
CA PRO A 56 4.60 -8.91 9.54
C PRO A 56 3.07 -8.77 9.50
N ILE A 57 2.56 -7.56 9.24
CA ILE A 57 1.13 -7.26 9.23
C ILE A 57 0.81 -6.50 7.95
N SER A 58 0.01 -7.10 7.09
CA SER A 58 -0.42 -6.52 5.80
C SER A 58 -1.88 -6.09 5.83
N LEU A 59 -2.32 -5.40 4.78
CA LEU A 59 -3.73 -5.09 4.57
C LEU A 59 -4.63 -6.34 4.65
N ASN A 60 -4.14 -7.48 4.16
CA ASN A 60 -4.86 -8.75 4.23
C ASN A 60 -5.18 -9.16 5.68
N HIS A 61 -4.24 -8.97 6.61
CA HIS A 61 -4.47 -9.27 8.03
C HIS A 61 -5.57 -8.38 8.63
N VAL A 62 -5.59 -7.10 8.23
CA VAL A 62 -6.62 -6.14 8.66
C VAL A 62 -7.99 -6.52 8.10
N LEU A 63 -8.07 -6.84 6.81
CA LEU A 63 -9.31 -7.25 6.15
C LEU A 63 -9.87 -8.57 6.71
N LEU A 64 -8.99 -9.46 7.18
CA LEU A 64 -9.35 -10.71 7.87
C LEU A 64 -9.71 -10.51 9.36
N GLY A 65 -9.69 -9.28 9.88
CA GLY A 65 -9.95 -8.98 11.29
C GLY A 65 -8.90 -9.49 12.28
N LYS A 66 -7.69 -9.80 11.79
CA LYS A 66 -6.58 -10.35 12.61
C LYS A 66 -5.65 -9.28 13.19
N ALA A 67 -5.72 -8.06 12.68
CA ALA A 67 -4.89 -6.93 13.12
C ALA A 67 -5.65 -5.62 12.97
N LYS A 68 -5.22 -4.57 13.69
CA LYS A 68 -5.76 -3.23 13.49
C LYS A 68 -5.05 -2.56 12.33
N VAL A 69 -5.72 -1.60 11.67
CA VAL A 69 -5.14 -0.89 10.52
C VAL A 69 -3.84 -0.15 10.88
N GLN A 70 -3.73 0.34 12.12
CA GLN A 70 -2.54 1.05 12.60
C GLN A 70 -1.31 0.15 12.62
N ASP A 71 -1.49 -1.15 12.86
CA ASP A 71 -0.40 -2.13 12.93
C ASP A 71 0.15 -2.48 11.54
N ALA A 72 -0.58 -2.13 10.48
CA ALA A 72 -0.19 -2.35 9.08
C ALA A 72 0.44 -1.11 8.42
N ILE A 73 0.66 -0.02 9.18
CA ILE A 73 1.29 1.21 8.68
C ILE A 73 2.80 1.09 8.85
N TYR A 74 3.52 1.18 7.73
CA TYR A 74 4.98 1.24 7.70
C TYR A 74 5.44 2.57 7.12
N GLU A 75 6.59 3.05 7.58
CA GLU A 75 7.22 4.27 7.05
C GLU A 75 8.46 3.89 6.25
N HIS A 76 8.49 4.32 4.99
CA HIS A 76 9.66 4.19 4.13
C HIS A 76 10.72 5.25 4.50
N GLU A 77 11.99 5.05 4.14
CA GLU A 77 13.09 6.01 4.40
C GLU A 77 12.84 7.42 3.85
N SER A 78 11.97 7.55 2.84
CA SER A 78 11.51 8.84 2.31
C SER A 78 10.49 9.57 3.19
N GLY A 79 10.10 9.00 4.32
CA GLY A 79 8.99 9.42 5.18
C GLY A 79 7.60 9.05 4.65
N THR A 80 7.50 8.42 3.47
CA THR A 80 6.21 8.03 2.89
C THR A 80 5.64 6.85 3.66
N LYS A 81 4.43 7.00 4.21
CA LYS A 81 3.73 5.92 4.89
C LYS A 81 2.99 5.02 3.90
N ILE A 82 3.01 3.71 4.16
CA ILE A 82 2.40 2.69 3.32
C ILE A 82 1.62 1.67 4.15
N ILE A 83 0.60 1.08 3.53
CA ILE A 83 -0.10 -0.11 3.98
C ILE A 83 -0.02 -1.13 2.84
N PRO A 84 0.97 -2.04 2.87
CA PRO A 84 1.18 -3.01 1.81
C PRO A 84 0.22 -4.20 1.92
N SER A 85 0.01 -4.88 0.80
CA SER A 85 -0.76 -6.12 0.72
C SER A 85 0.15 -7.35 0.64
N SER A 86 -0.38 -8.49 1.06
CA SER A 86 0.35 -9.75 1.21
C SER A 86 0.61 -10.45 -0.12
N LEU A 87 1.82 -10.96 -0.29
CA LEU A 87 2.15 -11.89 -1.38
C LEU A 87 1.63 -13.33 -1.12
N SER A 88 1.07 -13.60 0.06
CA SER A 88 0.58 -14.93 0.43
C SER A 88 -0.74 -15.28 -0.28
N VAL A 89 -0.68 -16.27 -1.17
CA VAL A 89 -1.86 -16.84 -1.84
C VAL A 89 -2.88 -17.37 -0.83
N ASN A 90 -2.42 -17.88 0.32
CA ASN A 90 -3.29 -18.39 1.37
C ASN A 90 -4.10 -17.28 2.05
N GLU A 91 -3.54 -16.09 2.17
CA GLU A 91 -4.24 -14.92 2.71
C GLU A 91 -5.23 -14.35 1.70
N LEU A 92 -4.94 -14.41 0.39
CA LEU A 92 -5.86 -13.99 -0.66
C LEU A 92 -7.15 -14.82 -0.69
N ARG A 93 -7.07 -16.15 -0.52
CA ARG A 93 -8.23 -17.05 -0.59
C ARG A 93 -9.27 -16.86 0.53
N ARG A 94 -8.92 -16.11 1.57
CA ARG A 94 -9.72 -15.98 2.80
C ARG A 94 -10.42 -14.62 2.92
N ILE A 95 -10.10 -13.68 2.04
CA ILE A 95 -10.71 -12.34 1.94
C ILE A 95 -11.83 -12.42 0.92
#